data_AF-A0AA39MDK4-F1
#
_entry.id   AF-A0AA39MDK4-F1
#
_cell.length_a   1.000
_cell.length_b   1.000
_cell.length_c   1.000
_cell.angle_alpha   90.00
_cell.angle_beta   90.00
_cell.angle_gamma   90.00
#
_symmetry.space_group_name_H-M   'P 1'
#
loop_
_entity.id
_entity.type
_entity.pdbx_description
1 polymer ?
#
loop_
_entity_poly.entity_id
_entity_poly.type
_entity_poly.pdbx_seq_one_letter_code
_entity_poly.pdbx_strand_id
1 'polypeptide(L)'
;VCKIAMFDTEFCLREGQCSDALSSLQTRLMACQHLIRYHNANVVGQRMSMRARTLIDTVSDRVNGASEKYRHARQAMVVLRGEDACTGFKRLEKDDIVAVQVQERDAKATKKLGRVGGCHSRSAPVVKDKPLKLSWIWTAMGGPEELDGGVHESVRVEWAKALARKTRWTEEVQILREEMRHTLLSLQFEAGEW
;
A
#
# COMPACT_ATOMS: atom_id res chain seq x y z
N VAL A 1 35.42 13.08 15.85
CA VAL A 1 35.40 11.65 15.47
C VAL A 1 34.15 11.02 16.07
N CYS A 2 33.20 10.54 15.27
CA CYS A 2 32.01 9.85 15.80
C CYS A 2 32.42 8.52 16.47
N LYS A 3 31.83 8.23 17.62
CA LYS A 3 32.09 6.98 18.37
C LYS A 3 31.54 5.79 17.59
N ILE A 4 32.27 4.67 17.58
CA ILE A 4 31.90 3.43 16.86
C ILE A 4 30.48 2.96 17.22
N ALA A 5 30.10 3.06 18.50
CA ALA A 5 28.76 2.72 18.97
C ALA A 5 27.62 3.50 18.27
N MET A 6 27.87 4.73 17.80
CA MET A 6 26.87 5.52 17.07
C MET A 6 26.57 4.92 15.69
N PHE A 7 27.60 4.37 15.03
CA PHE A 7 27.43 3.70 13.74
C PHE A 7 26.66 2.38 13.89
N ASP A 8 26.87 1.66 14.99
CA ASP A 8 26.13 0.43 15.28
C ASP A 8 24.64 0.72 15.57
N THR A 9 24.35 1.73 16.38
CA THR A 9 22.96 2.13 16.66
C THR A 9 22.24 2.63 15.40
N GLU A 10 22.94 3.41 14.56
CA GLU A 10 22.38 3.88 13.30
C GLU A 10 22.11 2.72 12.35
N PHE A 11 23.01 1.73 12.27
CA PHE A 11 22.80 0.56 11.42
C PHE A 11 21.57 -0.24 11.85
N CYS A 12 21.40 -0.52 13.15
CA CYS A 12 20.21 -1.21 13.66
C CYS A 12 18.92 -0.40 13.40
N LEU A 13 18.98 0.93 13.51
CA LEU A 13 17.84 1.78 13.16
C LEU A 13 17.46 1.63 11.67
N ARG A 14 18.45 1.61 10.77
CA ARG A 14 18.20 1.45 9.32
C ARG A 14 17.69 0.07 8.96
N GLU A 15 18.15 -0.97 9.63
CA GLU A 15 17.62 -2.34 9.51
C GLU A 15 16.14 -2.38 9.87
N GLY A 16 15.75 -1.79 11.01
CA GLY A 16 14.36 -1.64 11.40
C GLY A 16 13.53 -0.86 10.36
N GLN A 17 14.05 0.28 9.90
CA GLN A 17 13.40 1.09 8.84
C GLN A 17 13.19 0.30 7.54
N CYS A 18 14.14 -0.54 7.14
CA CYS A 18 14.01 -1.38 5.96
C CYS A 18 12.94 -2.46 6.13
N SER A 19 12.91 -3.12 7.29
CA SER A 19 11.88 -4.11 7.62
C SER A 19 10.48 -3.49 7.61
N ASP A 20 10.31 -2.35 8.29
CA ASP A 20 9.04 -1.62 8.37
C ASP A 20 8.59 -1.09 7.01
N ALA A 21 9.52 -0.55 6.21
CA ALA A 21 9.23 -0.07 4.87
C ALA A 21 8.80 -1.21 3.94
N LEU A 22 9.43 -2.38 4.06
CA LEU A 22 9.10 -3.56 3.27
C LEU A 22 7.74 -4.15 3.64
N SER A 23 7.43 -4.27 4.94
CA SER A 23 6.09 -4.65 5.42
C SER A 23 5.01 -3.66 4.97
N SER A 24 5.30 -2.36 5.07
CA SER A 24 4.42 -1.30 4.58
C SER A 24 4.20 -1.37 3.07
N LEU A 25 5.25 -1.68 2.30
CA LEU A 25 5.20 -1.81 0.85
C LEU A 25 4.31 -2.98 0.44
N GLN A 26 4.52 -4.16 1.01
CA GLN A 26 3.69 -5.36 0.79
C GLN A 26 2.22 -5.08 1.09
N THR A 27 1.93 -4.56 2.30
CA THR A 27 0.57 -4.23 2.74
C THR A 27 -0.13 -3.30 1.74
N ARG A 28 0.55 -2.25 1.29
CA ARG A 28 -0.03 -1.29 0.34
C ARG A 28 -0.21 -1.87 -1.05
N LEU A 29 0.72 -2.70 -1.53
CA LEU A 29 0.60 -3.39 -2.81
C LEU A 29 -0.62 -4.32 -2.82
N MET A 30 -0.84 -5.08 -1.75
CA MET A 30 -2.02 -5.94 -1.59
C MET A 30 -3.31 -5.13 -1.59
N ALA A 31 -3.35 -4.01 -0.85
CA ALA A 31 -4.51 -3.12 -0.86
C ALA A 31 -4.78 -2.52 -2.24
N CYS A 32 -3.74 -2.03 -2.94
CA CYS A 32 -3.85 -1.50 -4.31
C CYS A 32 -4.45 -2.54 -5.27
N GLN A 33 -3.93 -3.76 -5.22
CA GLN A 33 -4.40 -4.87 -6.04
C GLN A 33 -5.87 -5.18 -5.78
N HIS A 34 -6.26 -5.27 -4.52
CA HIS A 34 -7.65 -5.50 -4.16
C HIS A 34 -8.56 -4.38 -4.67
N LEU A 35 -8.16 -3.11 -4.52
CA LEU A 35 -8.92 -1.96 -5.02
C LEU A 35 -9.07 -1.97 -6.55
N ILE A 36 -8.02 -2.34 -7.28
CA ILE A 36 -8.08 -2.49 -8.75
C ILE A 36 -9.07 -3.58 -9.14
N ARG A 37 -9.06 -4.73 -8.47
CA ARG A 37 -10.04 -5.81 -8.73
C ARG A 37 -11.46 -5.37 -8.42
N TYR A 38 -11.65 -4.77 -7.25
CA TYR A 38 -12.94 -4.28 -6.82
C TYR A 38 -13.49 -3.25 -7.81
N HIS A 39 -12.63 -2.33 -8.29
CA HIS A 39 -12.97 -1.38 -9.35
C HIS A 39 -13.43 -2.11 -10.61
N ASN A 40 -12.61 -3.02 -11.13
CA ASN A 40 -12.90 -3.72 -12.38
C ASN A 40 -14.17 -4.58 -12.32
N ALA A 41 -14.48 -5.15 -11.16
CA ALA A 41 -15.65 -6.02 -10.98
C ALA A 41 -16.95 -5.25 -10.68
N ASN A 42 -16.87 -4.19 -9.88
CA ASN A 42 -18.06 -3.59 -9.25
C ASN A 42 -18.31 -2.13 -9.64
N VAL A 43 -17.31 -1.42 -10.16
CA VAL A 43 -17.45 0.01 -10.45
C VAL A 43 -17.86 0.21 -11.90
N VAL A 44 -19.03 0.82 -12.10
CA VAL A 44 -19.58 1.14 -13.42
C VAL A 44 -19.85 2.65 -13.51
N GLY A 45 -19.72 3.20 -14.72
CA GLY A 45 -19.99 4.60 -15.01
C GLY A 45 -18.82 5.53 -14.68
N GLN A 46 -18.75 6.65 -15.42
CA GLN A 46 -17.59 7.54 -15.43
C GLN A 46 -17.31 8.17 -14.07
N ARG A 47 -18.33 8.71 -13.39
CA ARG A 47 -18.15 9.40 -12.10
C ARG A 47 -17.57 8.49 -11.02
N MET A 48 -18.08 7.26 -10.92
CA MET A 48 -17.62 6.30 -9.91
C MET A 48 -16.25 5.73 -10.29
N SER A 49 -15.99 5.52 -11.58
CA SER A 49 -14.67 5.11 -12.07
C SER A 49 -13.60 6.15 -11.76
N MET A 50 -13.86 7.43 -12.00
CA MET A 50 -12.91 8.50 -11.66
C MET A 50 -12.60 8.52 -10.15
N ARG A 51 -13.62 8.41 -9.29
CA ARG A 51 -13.40 8.38 -7.83
C ARG A 51 -12.58 7.18 -7.39
N ALA A 52 -12.90 5.99 -7.91
CA ALA A 52 -12.14 4.78 -7.62
C ALA A 52 -10.70 4.89 -8.14
N ARG A 53 -10.49 5.51 -9.30
CA ARG A 53 -9.16 5.76 -9.84
C ARG A 53 -8.35 6.68 -8.93
N THR A 54 -8.93 7.80 -8.48
CA THR A 54 -8.27 8.68 -7.51
C THR A 54 -7.88 7.92 -6.23
N LEU A 55 -8.75 7.05 -5.72
CA LEU A 55 -8.42 6.22 -4.56
C LEU A 55 -7.24 5.27 -4.85
N ILE A 56 -7.24 4.58 -5.99
CA ILE A 56 -6.14 3.70 -6.40
C ILE A 56 -4.84 4.51 -6.53
N ASP A 57 -4.88 5.67 -7.17
CA ASP A 57 -3.72 6.54 -7.35
C ASP A 57 -3.16 6.97 -5.99
N THR A 58 -4.00 7.35 -5.01
CA THR A 58 -3.53 7.71 -3.66
C THR A 58 -2.85 6.55 -2.93
N VAL A 59 -3.28 5.31 -3.12
CA VAL A 59 -2.61 4.14 -2.52
C VAL A 59 -1.32 3.83 -3.28
N SER A 60 -1.31 4.00 -4.60
CA SER A 60 -0.13 3.88 -5.46
C SER A 60 0.96 4.90 -5.07
N ASP A 61 0.59 6.14 -4.77
CA ASP A 61 1.53 7.16 -4.28
C ASP A 61 2.15 6.75 -2.94
N ARG A 62 1.38 6.11 -2.06
CA ARG A 62 1.90 5.56 -0.79
C ARG A 62 2.82 4.36 -1.01
N VAL A 63 2.58 3.54 -2.05
CA VAL A 63 3.50 2.46 -2.47
C VAL A 63 4.83 3.08 -2.91
N ASN A 64 4.78 4.12 -3.75
CA ASN A 64 5.98 4.84 -4.20
C ASN A 64 6.75 5.42 -3.00
N GLY A 65 6.07 6.12 -2.08
CA GLY A 65 6.71 6.64 -0.87
C GLY A 65 7.32 5.56 0.04
N ALA A 66 6.69 4.39 0.15
CA ALA A 66 7.27 3.26 0.89
C ALA A 66 8.52 2.69 0.18
N SER A 67 8.49 2.61 -1.15
CA SER A 67 9.62 2.15 -1.96
C SER A 67 10.83 3.09 -1.84
N GLU A 68 10.60 4.40 -1.79
CA GLU A 68 11.64 5.41 -1.62
C GLU A 68 12.26 5.34 -0.23
N LYS A 69 11.43 5.20 0.81
CA LYS A 69 11.91 5.00 2.19
C LYS A 69 12.81 3.77 2.30
N TYR A 70 12.41 2.66 1.69
CA TYR A 70 13.22 1.45 1.64
C TYR A 70 14.56 1.69 0.93
N ARG A 71 14.52 2.31 -0.26
CA ARG A 71 15.73 2.62 -1.03
C ARG A 71 16.68 3.53 -0.25
N HIS A 72 16.15 4.55 0.40
CA HIS A 72 16.93 5.49 1.20
C HIS A 72 17.56 4.83 2.43
N ALA A 73 16.78 4.04 3.19
CA ALA A 73 17.29 3.30 4.34
C ALA A 73 18.37 2.28 3.93
N ARG A 74 18.16 1.55 2.82
CA ARG A 74 19.17 0.63 2.28
C ARG A 74 20.44 1.36 1.84
N GLN A 75 20.31 2.49 1.15
CA GLN A 75 21.46 3.29 0.73
C GLN A 75 22.28 3.74 1.94
N ALA A 76 21.62 4.17 3.02
CA ALA A 76 22.30 4.51 4.27
C ALA A 76 23.03 3.29 4.88
N MET A 77 22.42 2.10 4.91
CA MET A 77 23.11 0.89 5.39
C MET A 77 24.36 0.56 4.58
N VAL A 78 24.29 0.67 3.25
CA VAL A 78 25.42 0.42 2.35
C VAL A 78 26.56 1.41 2.59
N VAL A 79 26.24 2.70 2.83
CA VAL A 79 27.26 3.72 3.17
C VAL A 79 27.96 3.43 4.50
N LEU A 80 27.22 2.87 5.47
CA LEU A 80 27.76 2.63 6.82
C LEU A 80 28.67 1.40 6.91
N ARG A 81 28.30 0.28 6.29
CA ARG A 81 29.00 -1.01 6.45
C ARG A 81 29.38 -1.71 5.14
N GLY A 82 29.09 -1.09 3.99
CA GLY A 82 29.28 -1.70 2.68
C GLY A 82 28.12 -2.62 2.28
N GLU A 83 28.17 -3.11 1.04
CA GLU A 83 27.11 -3.93 0.46
C GLU A 83 27.03 -5.34 1.09
N ASP A 84 28.17 -5.86 1.58
CA ASP A 84 28.29 -7.21 2.16
C ASP A 84 27.55 -7.36 3.49
N ALA A 85 27.33 -6.26 4.23
CA ALA A 85 26.54 -6.28 5.46
C ALA A 85 25.02 -6.28 5.19
N CYS A 86 24.59 -6.02 3.95
CA CYS A 86 23.19 -5.81 3.58
C CYS A 86 22.54 -7.04 2.93
N THR A 87 23.07 -8.25 3.12
CA THR A 87 22.61 -9.47 2.42
C THR A 87 21.13 -9.81 2.65
N GLY A 88 20.56 -9.44 3.80
CA GLY A 88 19.13 -9.62 4.10
C GLY A 88 18.20 -8.68 3.33
N PHE A 89 18.71 -7.55 2.81
CA PHE A 89 17.92 -6.51 2.14
C PHE A 89 18.37 -6.32 0.70
N LYS A 90 17.65 -6.94 -0.24
CA LYS A 90 17.94 -6.86 -1.67
C LYS A 90 17.66 -5.47 -2.23
N ARG A 91 18.35 -5.12 -3.31
CA ARG A 91 18.10 -3.88 -4.03
C ARG A 91 16.69 -3.91 -4.64
N LEU A 92 15.90 -2.87 -4.38
CA LEU A 92 14.51 -2.76 -4.85
C LEU A 92 14.46 -2.05 -6.21
N GLU A 93 14.32 -2.83 -7.28
CA GLU A 93 14.14 -2.30 -8.63
C GLU A 93 12.69 -1.91 -8.90
N LYS A 94 12.45 -1.14 -9.97
CA LYS A 94 11.08 -0.76 -10.37
C LYS A 94 10.26 -2.00 -10.75
N ASP A 95 10.89 -2.98 -11.36
CA ASP A 95 10.26 -4.23 -11.82
C ASP A 95 9.85 -5.15 -10.67
N ASP A 96 10.38 -4.93 -9.46
CA ASP A 96 9.99 -5.70 -8.28
C ASP A 96 8.67 -5.19 -7.65
N ILE A 97 8.30 -3.93 -7.94
CA ILE A 97 7.10 -3.26 -7.43
C ILE A 97 5.90 -3.66 -8.29
N VAL A 98 5.60 -4.96 -8.28
CA VAL A 98 4.47 -5.53 -9.02
C VAL A 98 3.49 -6.14 -8.03
N ALA A 99 2.23 -5.71 -8.15
CA ALA A 99 1.12 -6.31 -7.42
C ALA A 99 0.98 -7.79 -7.80
N VAL A 100 0.73 -8.66 -6.82
CA VAL A 100 0.50 -10.08 -7.08
C VAL A 100 -0.71 -10.22 -7.99
N GLN A 101 -0.55 -10.64 -9.23
CA GLN A 101 -1.71 -11.05 -10.01
C GLN A 101 -2.19 -12.40 -9.48
N VAL A 102 -2.91 -12.45 -8.34
CA VAL A 102 -3.71 -13.64 -8.01
C VAL A 102 -4.78 -13.71 -9.08
N GLN A 103 -4.51 -14.41 -10.17
CA GLN A 103 -5.47 -14.66 -11.22
C GLN A 103 -6.60 -15.44 -10.56
N GLU A 104 -7.62 -14.74 -10.08
CA GLU A 104 -8.86 -15.39 -9.70
C GLU A 104 -9.32 -16.09 -10.97
N ARG A 105 -9.24 -17.42 -10.96
CA ARG A 105 -9.74 -18.24 -12.06
C ARG A 105 -11.14 -17.72 -12.32
N ASP A 106 -11.32 -17.14 -13.50
CA ASP A 106 -12.61 -16.65 -13.92
C ASP A 106 -13.48 -17.85 -14.37
N ALA A 107 -13.54 -18.87 -13.51
CA ALA A 107 -14.33 -20.07 -13.65
C ALA A 107 -15.81 -19.72 -13.79
N LYS A 108 -16.24 -18.57 -13.25
CA LYS A 108 -17.58 -18.03 -13.48
C LYS A 108 -17.73 -17.37 -14.85
N ALA A 109 -16.82 -16.51 -15.31
CA ALA A 109 -16.94 -15.88 -16.64
C ALA A 109 -16.76 -16.89 -17.78
N THR A 110 -15.79 -17.79 -17.69
CA THR A 110 -15.58 -18.89 -18.66
C THR A 110 -16.80 -19.82 -18.74
N LYS A 111 -17.42 -20.16 -17.60
CA LYS A 111 -18.64 -20.99 -17.55
C LYS A 111 -19.89 -20.24 -18.05
N LYS A 112 -19.94 -18.91 -17.89
CA LYS A 112 -21.03 -18.06 -18.42
C LYS A 112 -20.92 -17.90 -19.94
N LEU A 113 -19.72 -17.71 -20.47
CA LEU A 113 -19.44 -17.70 -21.92
C LEU A 113 -19.76 -19.05 -22.58
N GLY A 114 -19.38 -20.16 -21.95
CA GLY A 114 -19.72 -21.50 -22.42
C GLY A 114 -21.24 -21.81 -22.43
N ARG A 115 -22.05 -21.07 -21.68
CA ARG A 115 -23.52 -21.21 -21.67
C ARG A 115 -24.21 -20.43 -22.78
N VAL A 116 -23.59 -19.37 -23.30
CA VAL A 116 -24.16 -18.50 -24.34
C VAL A 116 -23.73 -18.95 -25.75
N GLY A 117 -22.58 -19.62 -25.87
CA GLY A 117 -22.12 -20.23 -27.12
C GLY A 117 -22.52 -21.70 -27.24
N GLY A 118 -23.72 -21.98 -27.74
CA GLY A 118 -24.12 -23.32 -28.19
C GLY A 118 -23.37 -23.72 -29.46
N CYS A 119 -22.07 -23.97 -29.38
CA CYS A 119 -21.28 -24.62 -30.42
C CYS A 119 -19.99 -25.13 -29.80
N HIS A 120 -19.59 -26.35 -30.17
CA HIS A 120 -18.33 -26.98 -29.80
C HIS A 120 -17.15 -26.24 -30.43
N SER A 121 -16.90 -24.99 -30.04
CA SER A 121 -15.70 -24.27 -30.46
C SER A 121 -14.55 -24.79 -29.62
N ARG A 122 -13.70 -25.57 -30.30
CA ARG A 122 -12.29 -25.89 -30.01
C ARG A 122 -11.88 -25.54 -28.59
N SER A 123 -11.65 -26.57 -27.77
CA SER A 123 -10.95 -26.51 -26.50
C SER A 123 -9.85 -25.45 -26.58
N ALA A 124 -10.12 -24.25 -26.06
CA ALA A 124 -9.13 -23.20 -25.97
C ALA A 124 -7.95 -23.85 -25.23
N PRO A 125 -6.70 -23.71 -25.72
CA PRO A 125 -5.58 -24.32 -25.05
C PRO A 125 -5.65 -23.86 -23.60
N VAL A 126 -5.69 -24.83 -22.68
CA VAL A 126 -5.43 -24.55 -21.27
C VAL A 126 -4.02 -24.01 -21.28
N VAL A 127 -3.91 -22.68 -21.38
CA VAL A 127 -2.66 -21.97 -21.20
C VAL A 127 -2.27 -22.38 -19.79
N LYS A 128 -1.29 -23.28 -19.69
CA LYS A 128 -0.67 -23.58 -18.41
C LYS A 128 -0.03 -22.27 -18.00
N ASP A 129 -0.74 -21.53 -17.16
CA ASP A 129 -0.27 -20.27 -16.62
C ASP A 129 1.12 -20.55 -16.06
N LYS A 130 2.15 -19.92 -16.64
CA LYS A 130 3.46 -19.91 -16.01
C LYS A 130 3.21 -19.35 -14.61
N PRO A 131 3.63 -20.03 -13.52
CA PRO A 131 3.50 -19.45 -12.19
C PRO A 131 4.14 -18.06 -12.26
N LEU A 132 3.33 -17.03 -12.03
CA LEU A 132 3.80 -15.66 -12.02
C LEU A 132 4.99 -15.63 -11.06
N LYS A 133 6.16 -15.22 -11.57
CA LYS A 133 7.34 -15.04 -10.73
C LYS A 133 6.98 -13.98 -9.69
N LEU A 134 6.65 -14.44 -8.48
CA LEU A 134 6.47 -13.54 -7.34
C LEU A 134 7.79 -12.81 -7.13
N SER A 135 7.74 -11.48 -7.07
CA SER A 135 8.93 -10.70 -6.75
C SER A 135 9.45 -11.12 -5.37
N TRP A 136 10.77 -10.99 -5.16
CA TRP A 136 11.42 -11.42 -3.92
C TRP A 136 10.85 -10.74 -2.67
N ILE A 137 10.20 -9.59 -2.86
CA ILE A 137 9.45 -8.86 -1.83
C ILE A 137 8.42 -9.77 -1.18
N TRP A 138 7.80 -10.69 -1.91
CA TRP A 138 6.77 -11.59 -1.39
C TRP A 138 7.34 -12.88 -0.78
N THR A 139 8.54 -13.30 -1.20
CA THR A 139 9.16 -14.54 -0.69
C THR A 139 9.85 -14.37 0.66
N ALA A 140 10.10 -13.13 1.08
CA ALA A 140 10.87 -12.84 2.30
C ALA A 140 10.11 -13.10 3.62
N MET A 141 8.78 -13.23 3.61
CA MET A 141 7.95 -13.20 4.83
C MET A 141 6.93 -14.32 5.00
N GLY A 142 6.88 -15.32 4.11
CA GLY A 142 5.87 -16.38 4.16
C GLY A 142 5.37 -16.74 2.76
N GLY A 143 5.01 -18.00 2.55
CA GLY A 143 4.69 -18.55 1.24
C GLY A 143 3.33 -18.10 0.66
N PRO A 144 2.97 -18.59 -0.54
CA PRO A 144 1.79 -18.14 -1.27
C PRO A 144 0.42 -18.38 -0.60
N GLU A 145 0.32 -19.32 0.36
CA GLU A 145 -0.95 -19.61 1.06
C GLU A 145 -1.37 -18.52 2.05
N GLU A 146 -0.44 -17.76 2.62
CA GLU A 146 -0.73 -16.63 3.52
C GLU A 146 -1.14 -15.36 2.75
N LEU A 147 -0.96 -15.33 1.42
CA LEU A 147 -1.20 -14.13 0.63
C LEU A 147 -2.68 -13.72 0.63
N ASP A 148 -3.63 -14.64 0.52
CA ASP A 148 -5.07 -14.29 0.44
C ASP A 148 -5.61 -13.71 1.76
N GLY A 149 -5.24 -14.33 2.89
CA GLY A 149 -5.50 -13.76 4.22
C GLY A 149 -4.84 -12.40 4.41
N GLY A 150 -3.60 -12.26 3.93
CA GLY A 150 -2.86 -11.00 3.92
C GLY A 150 -3.52 -9.90 3.08
N VAL A 151 -4.18 -10.22 1.96
CA VAL A 151 -4.93 -9.24 1.16
C VAL A 151 -6.06 -8.65 2.01
N HIS A 152 -6.89 -9.49 2.63
CA HIS A 152 -8.02 -9.02 3.42
C HIS A 152 -7.56 -8.15 4.61
N GLU A 153 -6.50 -8.56 5.31
CA GLU A 153 -5.97 -7.78 6.42
C GLU A 153 -5.38 -6.44 5.94
N SER A 154 -4.65 -6.42 4.84
CA SER A 154 -4.09 -5.19 4.28
C SER A 154 -5.15 -4.13 3.94
N VAL A 155 -6.30 -4.60 3.43
CA VAL A 155 -7.45 -3.74 3.12
C VAL A 155 -8.10 -3.22 4.41
N ARG A 156 -8.25 -4.06 5.43
CA ARG A 156 -8.76 -3.64 6.76
C ARG A 156 -7.87 -2.58 7.39
N VAL A 157 -6.55 -2.75 7.32
CA VAL A 157 -5.58 -1.77 7.83
C VAL A 157 -5.72 -0.44 7.11
N GLU A 158 -5.78 -0.41 5.78
CA GLU A 158 -5.94 0.85 5.05
C GLU A 158 -7.33 1.48 5.26
N TRP A 159 -8.37 0.66 5.41
CA TRP A 159 -9.70 1.14 5.80
C TRP A 159 -9.70 1.77 7.19
N ALA A 160 -9.12 1.10 8.19
CA ALA A 160 -9.04 1.61 9.57
C ALA A 160 -8.27 2.94 9.62
N LYS A 161 -7.16 3.05 8.88
CA LYS A 161 -6.42 4.32 8.71
C LYS A 161 -7.28 5.40 8.06
N ALA A 162 -8.07 5.07 7.03
CA ALA A 162 -8.95 6.03 6.38
C ALA A 162 -10.08 6.49 7.31
N LEU A 163 -10.66 5.57 8.08
CA LEU A 163 -11.66 5.87 9.09
C LEU A 163 -11.10 6.80 10.18
N ALA A 164 -9.92 6.50 10.71
CA ALA A 164 -9.26 7.34 11.72
C ALA A 164 -8.98 8.77 11.21
N ARG A 165 -8.59 8.92 9.94
CA ARG A 165 -8.43 10.27 9.34
C ARG A 165 -9.77 10.99 9.20
N LYS A 166 -10.82 10.27 8.82
CA LYS A 166 -12.17 10.85 8.73
C LYS A 166 -12.65 11.31 10.10
N THR A 167 -12.50 10.50 11.15
CA THR A 167 -12.94 10.87 12.51
C THR A 167 -12.14 12.05 13.05
N ARG A 168 -10.81 12.03 12.89
CA ARG A 168 -9.97 13.17 13.26
C ARG A 168 -10.37 14.44 12.52
N TRP A 169 -10.61 14.37 11.20
CA TRP A 169 -11.05 15.53 10.44
C TRP A 169 -12.37 16.11 10.97
N THR A 170 -13.32 15.25 11.35
CA THR A 170 -14.57 15.74 11.95
C THR A 170 -14.37 16.44 13.29
N GLU A 171 -13.44 15.94 14.11
CA GLU A 171 -13.05 16.57 15.38
C GLU A 171 -12.35 17.91 15.12
N GLU A 172 -11.38 17.96 14.20
CA GLU A 172 -10.64 19.18 13.82
C GLU A 172 -11.59 20.28 13.32
N VAL A 173 -12.62 19.94 12.54
CA VAL A 173 -13.63 20.91 12.08
C VAL A 173 -14.47 21.45 13.25
N GLN A 174 -14.78 20.62 14.25
CA GLN A 174 -15.50 21.08 15.45
C GLN A 174 -14.61 22.00 16.28
N ILE A 175 -13.36 21.60 16.52
CA ILE A 175 -12.37 22.40 17.25
C ILE A 175 -12.18 23.76 16.58
N LEU A 176 -11.94 23.79 15.27
CA LEU A 176 -11.73 25.02 14.51
C LEU A 176 -12.90 25.99 14.65
N ARG A 177 -14.14 25.49 14.64
CA ARG A 177 -15.34 26.33 14.82
C ARG A 177 -15.39 26.95 16.21
N GLU A 178 -15.05 26.19 17.25
CA GLU A 178 -15.01 26.73 18.62
C GLU A 178 -13.84 27.69 18.82
N GLU A 179 -12.67 27.42 18.22
CA GLU A 179 -11.55 28.36 18.23
C GLU A 179 -11.91 29.70 17.55
N MET A 180 -12.59 29.66 16.40
CA MET A 180 -13.10 30.87 15.75
C MET A 180 -14.10 31.64 16.63
N ARG A 181 -14.91 30.95 17.42
CA ARG A 181 -15.83 31.58 18.36
C ARG A 181 -15.09 32.22 19.54
N HIS A 182 -14.14 31.50 20.12
CA HIS A 182 -13.34 31.97 21.25
C HIS A 182 -12.46 33.16 20.88
N THR A 183 -11.89 33.20 19.67
CA THR A 183 -11.10 34.35 19.21
C THR A 183 -11.95 35.62 19.16
N LEU A 184 -13.18 35.55 18.64
CA LEU A 184 -14.10 36.70 18.65
C LEU A 184 -14.45 37.15 20.06
N LEU A 185 -14.77 36.22 20.96
CA LEU A 185 -15.09 36.54 22.35
C LEU A 185 -13.89 37.14 23.10
N SER A 186 -12.68 36.62 22.87
CA SER A 186 -11.44 37.16 23.45
C SER A 186 -11.20 38.58 22.98
N LEU A 187 -11.34 38.86 21.68
CA LEU A 187 -11.18 40.21 21.14
C LEU A 187 -12.23 41.18 21.67
N GLN A 188 -13.48 40.73 21.86
CA GLN A 188 -14.54 41.54 22.48
C GLN A 188 -14.24 41.84 23.96
N PHE A 189 -13.73 40.85 24.69
CA PHE A 189 -13.30 41.02 26.07
C PHE A 189 -12.15 42.02 26.17
N GLU A 190 -11.10 41.85 25.35
CA GLU A 190 -9.97 42.78 25.28
C GLU A 190 -10.43 44.20 24.91
N ALA A 191 -11.35 44.34 23.95
CA ALA A 191 -11.89 45.65 23.58
C ALA A 191 -12.68 46.34 24.71
N GLY A 192 -13.22 45.58 25.67
CA GLY A 192 -13.89 46.14 26.85
C GLY A 192 -12.96 46.54 27.99
N GLU A 193 -11.72 46.03 27.98
CA GLU A 193 -10.68 46.34 28.97
C GLU A 193 -9.82 47.57 28.55
N TRP A 194 -9.82 47.93 27.26
CA TRP A 194 -9.13 49.12 26.72
C TRP A 194 -9.94 50.40 26.88
#